data_AF-A0A1H7UU03-F1
#
_entry.id   AF-A0A1H7UU03-F1
#
_cell.length_a   1.000
_cell.length_b   1.000
_cell.length_c   1.000
_cell.angle_alpha   90.00
_cell.angle_beta   90.00
_cell.angle_gamma   90.00
#
_symmetry.space_group_name_H-M   'P 1'
#
loop_
_entity.id
_entity.type
_entity.pdbx_description
1 polymer ?
#
loop_
_entity_poly.entity_id
_entity_poly.type
_entity_poly.pdbx_seq_one_letter_code
_entity_poly.pdbx_strand_id
1 'polypeptide(L)'
;MIVHYFVQLNKKQMKKITFLLIIQFMLLSGVKAQDVEKNFVPYYMKDGEVALFERKGAKIEAKAIGFGYGGVNQYLTIFNSKYSSVRFQSNAVPKFVMSLDEGIDPFDIIIISKADVVKKRKKYRRFIQKGNSMGGGSKDISQHLIIPELKKINKNLYEVMMPSLAPGEYAFQPIYKGTEANNIMGTSGEVRIYCFGIDE
;
A
#
# COMPACT_ATOMS: atom_id res chain seq x y z
N MET A 1 47.79 46.56 3.32
CA MET A 1 48.88 45.57 3.29
C MET A 1 48.32 44.25 3.84
N ILE A 2 47.59 43.50 3.01
CA ILE A 2 47.02 42.20 3.40
C ILE A 2 47.88 41.16 2.72
N VAL A 3 48.79 40.59 3.50
CA VAL A 3 49.79 39.63 3.05
C VAL A 3 49.09 38.33 2.65
N HIS A 4 49.31 37.95 1.40
CA HIS A 4 49.04 36.65 0.81
C HIS A 4 49.53 35.50 1.71
N TYR A 5 48.63 34.88 2.47
CA TYR A 5 48.85 33.55 3.04
C TYR A 5 48.36 32.48 2.05
N PHE A 6 49.10 32.29 0.96
CA PHE A 6 48.94 31.10 0.12
C PHE A 6 49.89 30.02 0.64
N VAL A 7 49.38 29.22 1.56
CA VAL A 7 50.07 28.06 2.13
C VAL A 7 50.29 27.02 1.02
N GLN A 8 51.55 26.74 0.70
CA GLN A 8 51.93 25.63 -0.19
C GLN A 8 51.60 24.28 0.48
N LEU A 9 50.41 23.76 0.20
CA LEU A 9 50.04 22.40 0.58
C LEU A 9 50.83 21.40 -0.28
N ASN A 10 51.69 20.61 0.37
CA ASN A 10 52.47 19.56 -0.28
C ASN A 10 51.53 18.52 -0.94
N LYS A 11 51.91 17.97 -2.11
CA LYS A 11 51.13 16.96 -2.87
C LYS A 11 50.61 15.80 -2.00
N LYS A 12 51.34 15.41 -0.96
CA LYS A 12 50.93 14.35 -0.01
C LYS A 12 49.78 14.78 0.92
N GLN A 13 49.74 16.06 1.30
CA GLN A 13 48.66 16.68 2.07
C GLN A 13 47.39 16.80 1.20
N MET A 14 47.55 17.23 -0.07
CA MET A 14 46.42 17.32 -1.01
C MET A 14 45.75 15.96 -1.23
N LYS A 15 46.51 14.88 -1.45
CA LYS A 15 45.93 13.53 -1.61
C LYS A 15 45.12 13.07 -0.40
N LYS A 16 45.56 13.39 0.83
CA LYS A 16 44.82 13.06 2.06
C LYS A 16 43.52 13.87 2.17
N ILE A 17 43.56 15.15 1.83
CA ILE A 17 42.38 16.03 1.85
C ILE A 17 41.35 15.57 0.81
N THR A 18 41.79 15.23 -0.41
CA THR A 18 40.91 14.70 -1.45
C THR A 18 40.27 13.38 -1.04
N PHE A 19 41.04 12.48 -0.40
CA PHE A 19 40.51 11.20 0.09
C PHE A 19 39.47 11.38 1.21
N LEU A 20 39.70 12.32 2.13
CA LEU A 20 38.75 12.66 3.20
C LEU A 20 37.45 13.26 2.65
N LEU A 21 37.54 14.13 1.63
CA LEU A 21 36.37 14.70 0.95
C LEU A 21 35.54 13.64 0.23
N ILE A 22 36.17 12.64 -0.40
CA ILE A 22 35.45 11.55 -1.07
C ILE A 22 34.69 10.69 -0.06
N ILE A 23 35.28 10.38 1.09
CA ILE A 23 34.61 9.64 2.17
C ILE A 23 33.42 10.44 2.72
N GLN A 24 33.57 11.75 2.91
CA GLN A 24 32.51 12.61 3.41
C GLN A 24 31.35 12.75 2.39
N PHE A 25 31.66 12.75 1.09
CA PHE A 25 30.65 12.73 0.02
C PHE A 25 29.90 11.40 -0.05
N MET A 26 30.57 10.27 0.19
CA MET A 26 29.91 8.95 0.25
C MET A 26 28.99 8.81 1.47
N LEU A 27 29.34 9.42 2.61
CA LEU A 27 28.48 9.41 3.81
C LEU A 27 27.25 10.33 3.69
N LEU A 28 27.28 11.34 2.82
CA LEU A 28 26.14 12.23 2.53
C LEU A 28 25.09 11.61 1.58
N SER A 29 25.34 10.40 1.08
CA SER A 29 24.35 9.63 0.30
C SER A 29 23.29 8.95 1.18
N GLY A 30 23.29 9.24 2.49
CA GLY A 30 22.28 8.77 3.43
C GLY A 30 20.88 9.21 3.00
N VAL A 31 20.17 8.24 2.41
CA VAL A 31 18.71 8.08 2.30
C VAL A 31 17.93 9.36 2.59
N LYS A 32 17.54 10.08 1.53
CA LYS A 32 16.44 11.03 1.62
C LYS A 32 15.14 10.25 1.77
N ALA A 33 14.87 9.79 2.99
CA ALA A 33 13.49 9.58 3.42
C ALA A 33 12.86 10.97 3.50
N GLN A 34 12.40 11.50 2.36
CA GLN A 34 11.50 12.63 2.38
C GLN A 34 10.31 12.24 3.25
N ASP A 35 9.96 13.12 4.19
CA ASP A 35 8.81 12.99 5.08
C ASP A 35 7.54 12.90 4.22
N VAL A 36 7.17 11.68 3.89
CA VAL A 36 5.92 11.38 3.20
C VAL A 36 4.90 11.15 4.31
N GLU A 37 4.42 12.23 4.92
CA GLU A 37 3.28 12.15 5.83
C GLU A 37 2.02 11.90 4.97
N LYS A 38 1.78 10.63 4.64
CA LYS A 38 0.59 10.16 3.95
C LYS A 38 -0.22 9.30 4.90
N ASN A 39 -0.99 9.95 5.78
CA ASN A 39 -1.90 9.24 6.68
C ASN A 39 -2.90 8.42 5.88
N PHE A 40 -3.14 7.18 6.30
CA PHE A 40 -4.07 6.22 5.70
C PHE A 40 -3.78 5.86 4.23
N VAL A 41 -2.57 6.12 3.73
CA VAL A 41 -2.14 5.66 2.40
C VAL A 41 -1.09 4.58 2.60
N PRO A 42 -1.35 3.33 2.19
CA PRO A 42 -0.31 2.31 2.22
C PRO A 42 0.78 2.67 1.21
N TYR A 43 2.02 2.38 1.55
CA TYR A 43 3.17 2.49 0.65
C TYR A 43 4.18 1.37 0.94
N TYR A 44 5.19 1.25 0.10
CA TYR A 44 6.28 0.28 0.26
C TYR A 44 7.60 0.91 -0.18
N MET A 45 8.71 0.29 0.20
CA MET A 45 10.03 0.72 -0.24
C MET A 45 10.43 -0.07 -1.49
N LYS A 46 10.91 0.64 -2.51
CA LYS A 46 11.47 0.05 -3.73
C LYS A 46 12.76 0.79 -4.07
N ASP A 47 13.87 0.06 -4.15
CA ASP A 47 15.18 0.60 -4.51
C ASP A 47 15.62 1.80 -3.63
N GLY A 48 15.24 1.77 -2.34
CA GLY A 48 15.55 2.84 -1.38
C GLY A 48 14.58 4.03 -1.41
N GLU A 49 13.58 4.02 -2.30
CA GLU A 49 12.60 5.08 -2.45
C GLU A 49 11.20 4.65 -2.01
N VAL A 50 10.38 5.63 -1.61
CA VAL A 50 8.97 5.41 -1.27
C VAL A 50 8.17 5.22 -2.56
N ALA A 51 7.60 4.03 -2.73
CA ALA A 51 6.74 3.67 -3.85
C ALA A 51 5.28 3.53 -3.40
N LEU A 52 4.36 3.85 -4.31
CA LEU A 52 2.91 3.79 -4.07
C LEU A 52 2.28 2.58 -4.76
N PHE A 53 1.19 2.10 -4.16
CA PHE A 53 0.30 1.12 -4.77
C PHE A 53 -0.51 1.72 -5.93
N GLU A 54 -1.08 0.86 -6.77
CA GLU A 54 -2.01 1.29 -7.81
C GLU A 54 -3.30 1.81 -7.16
N ARG A 55 -3.55 3.12 -7.25
CA ARG A 55 -4.79 3.73 -6.74
C ARG A 55 -5.89 3.67 -7.81
N LYS A 56 -7.04 3.08 -7.49
CA LYS A 56 -8.19 2.98 -8.40
C LYS A 56 -9.51 3.35 -7.73
N GLY A 57 -10.44 3.87 -8.52
CA GLY A 57 -11.85 3.97 -8.17
C GLY A 57 -12.54 2.63 -8.39
N ALA A 58 -13.19 2.10 -7.35
CA ALA A 58 -13.96 0.88 -7.38
C ALA A 58 -15.45 1.22 -7.19
N LYS A 59 -16.30 0.60 -8.00
CA LYS A 59 -17.75 0.70 -7.85
C LYS A 59 -18.25 -0.34 -6.85
N ILE A 60 -19.17 0.06 -6.00
CA ILE A 60 -19.85 -0.86 -5.10
C ILE A 60 -20.93 -1.59 -5.91
N GLU A 61 -20.78 -2.90 -6.09
CA GLU A 61 -21.77 -3.77 -6.74
C GLU A 61 -22.39 -4.74 -5.72
N ALA A 62 -23.71 -4.82 -5.65
CA ALA A 62 -24.41 -5.89 -4.94
C ALA A 62 -24.81 -7.01 -5.93
N LYS A 63 -24.51 -8.27 -5.59
CA LYS A 63 -24.90 -9.43 -6.42
C LYS A 63 -25.56 -10.51 -5.59
N ALA A 64 -26.76 -10.88 -6.01
CA ALA A 64 -27.46 -12.04 -5.50
C ALA A 64 -26.71 -13.33 -5.87
N ILE A 65 -26.61 -14.25 -4.92
CA ILE A 65 -26.01 -15.58 -5.11
C ILE A 65 -27.14 -16.60 -5.24
N GLY A 66 -27.06 -17.48 -6.23
CA GLY A 66 -28.07 -18.53 -6.45
C GLY A 66 -29.49 -17.99 -6.55
N PHE A 67 -29.71 -16.97 -7.40
CA PHE A 67 -31.01 -16.28 -7.54
C PHE A 67 -31.56 -15.64 -6.26
N GLY A 68 -30.72 -15.38 -5.26
CA GLY A 68 -31.09 -14.74 -4.00
C GLY A 68 -31.20 -15.70 -2.82
N TYR A 69 -31.33 -17.01 -3.07
CA TYR A 69 -31.33 -18.02 -2.00
C TYR A 69 -30.00 -18.10 -1.26
N GLY A 70 -28.91 -17.86 -1.97
CA GLY A 70 -27.60 -17.72 -1.37
C GLY A 70 -27.40 -16.36 -0.69
N GLY A 71 -28.36 -15.45 -0.67
CA GLY A 71 -28.21 -14.08 -0.17
C GLY A 71 -27.51 -13.13 -1.16
N VAL A 72 -26.95 -12.03 -0.65
CA VAL A 72 -26.34 -10.97 -1.46
C VAL A 72 -24.91 -10.72 -0.99
N ASN A 73 -23.97 -10.66 -1.93
CA ASN A 73 -22.61 -10.20 -1.67
C ASN A 73 -22.42 -8.79 -2.23
N GLN A 74 -21.80 -7.92 -1.45
CA GLN A 74 -21.35 -6.61 -1.89
C GLN A 74 -19.88 -6.66 -2.23
N TYR A 75 -19.52 -6.06 -3.35
CA TYR A 75 -18.17 -6.06 -3.87
C TYR A 75 -17.68 -4.68 -4.26
N LEU A 76 -16.37 -4.50 -4.19
CA LEU A 76 -15.64 -3.41 -4.80
C LEU A 76 -15.13 -3.88 -6.16
N THR A 77 -15.68 -3.35 -7.24
CA THR A 77 -15.33 -3.75 -8.61
C THR A 77 -14.59 -2.64 -9.33
N ILE A 78 -13.40 -2.95 -9.85
CA ILE A 78 -12.66 -2.09 -10.76
C ILE A 78 -12.91 -2.59 -12.17
N PHE A 79 -13.72 -1.84 -12.93
CA PHE A 79 -14.01 -2.17 -14.32
C PHE A 79 -12.83 -1.87 -15.24
N ASN A 80 -12.74 -2.59 -16.36
CA ASN A 80 -11.72 -2.42 -17.40
C ASN A 80 -10.26 -2.47 -16.88
N SER A 81 -10.04 -3.17 -15.78
CA SER A 81 -8.74 -3.40 -15.17
C SER A 81 -8.68 -4.85 -14.71
N LYS A 82 -7.91 -5.67 -15.43
CA LYS A 82 -7.76 -7.10 -15.12
C LYS A 82 -6.63 -7.35 -14.11
N TYR A 83 -5.56 -6.57 -14.18
CA TYR A 83 -4.36 -6.71 -13.37
C TYR A 83 -3.92 -5.36 -12.82
N SER A 84 -3.32 -5.36 -11.64
CA SER A 84 -2.63 -4.19 -11.09
C SER A 84 -1.36 -3.88 -11.88
N SER A 85 -1.04 -2.59 -11.98
CA SER A 85 0.26 -2.12 -12.47
C SER A 85 1.38 -2.31 -11.43
N VAL A 86 1.04 -2.51 -10.15
CA VAL A 86 1.99 -2.82 -9.08
C VAL A 86 1.93 -4.31 -8.81
N ARG A 87 3.05 -5.00 -9.01
CA ARG A 87 3.13 -6.46 -8.87
C ARG A 87 4.40 -6.89 -8.15
N PHE A 88 4.31 -7.97 -7.40
CA PHE A 88 5.40 -8.57 -6.65
C PHE A 88 5.48 -10.06 -6.94
N GLN A 89 6.68 -10.64 -6.87
CA GLN A 89 6.84 -12.10 -6.88
C GLN A 89 6.43 -12.67 -5.52
N SER A 90 5.92 -13.90 -5.50
CA SER A 90 5.44 -14.57 -4.28
C SER A 90 6.48 -14.61 -3.15
N ASN A 91 7.76 -14.70 -3.49
CA ASN A 91 8.90 -14.74 -2.56
C ASN A 91 9.54 -13.37 -2.28
N ALA A 92 9.02 -12.29 -2.87
CA ALA A 92 9.62 -10.95 -2.81
C ALA A 92 8.58 -9.86 -2.52
N VAL A 93 7.57 -10.17 -1.69
CA VAL A 93 6.60 -9.18 -1.21
C VAL A 93 7.31 -8.27 -0.20
N PRO A 94 7.43 -6.96 -0.47
CA PRO A 94 8.08 -6.07 0.47
C PRO A 94 7.20 -5.87 1.71
N LYS A 95 7.81 -5.40 2.79
CA LYS A 95 7.05 -4.87 3.92
C LYS A 95 6.30 -3.61 3.48
N PHE A 96 5.02 -3.56 3.82
CA PHE A 96 4.21 -2.38 3.56
C PHE A 96 4.21 -1.48 4.78
N VAL A 97 3.97 -0.20 4.57
CA VAL A 97 4.01 0.82 5.63
C VAL A 97 2.77 1.69 5.53
N MET A 98 2.20 2.04 6.67
CA MET A 98 1.06 2.95 6.77
C MET A 98 1.20 3.84 8.00
N SER A 99 0.93 5.14 7.81
CA SER A 99 0.75 6.07 8.92
C SER A 99 -0.72 6.12 9.33
N LEU A 100 -1.00 6.05 10.63
CA LEU A 100 -2.32 6.12 11.23
C LEU A 100 -2.32 7.18 12.33
N ASP A 101 -3.42 7.92 12.45
CA ASP A 101 -3.53 8.89 13.53
C ASP A 101 -3.49 8.21 14.92
N GLU A 102 -3.11 8.99 15.93
CA GLU A 102 -3.03 8.53 17.31
C GLU A 102 -4.40 8.05 17.83
N GLY A 103 -4.39 6.98 18.62
CA GLY A 103 -5.59 6.39 19.23
C GLY A 103 -6.39 5.45 18.31
N ILE A 104 -5.93 5.22 17.08
CA ILE A 104 -6.56 4.27 16.15
C ILE A 104 -5.95 2.87 16.33
N ASP A 105 -6.81 1.86 16.45
CA ASP A 105 -6.40 0.47 16.31
C ASP A 105 -6.14 0.17 14.82
N PRO A 106 -4.91 -0.22 14.44
CA PRO A 106 -4.61 -0.55 13.06
C PRO A 106 -5.40 -1.76 12.53
N PHE A 107 -5.85 -2.68 13.39
CA PHE A 107 -6.66 -3.84 12.97
C PHE A 107 -8.07 -3.44 12.53
N ASP A 108 -8.60 -2.34 13.04
CA ASP A 108 -9.93 -1.83 12.64
C ASP A 108 -9.92 -1.17 11.25
N ILE A 109 -8.73 -0.73 10.82
CA ILE A 109 -8.57 0.10 9.62
C ILE A 109 -7.95 -0.67 8.46
N ILE A 110 -6.97 -1.53 8.74
CA ILE A 110 -6.18 -2.21 7.70
C ILE A 110 -6.90 -3.48 7.28
N ILE A 111 -7.80 -3.33 6.31
CA ILE A 111 -8.49 -4.45 5.68
C ILE A 111 -7.87 -4.72 4.32
N ILE A 112 -7.26 -5.90 4.16
CA ILE A 112 -6.69 -6.35 2.90
C ILE A 112 -7.52 -7.52 2.39
N SER A 113 -7.83 -7.54 1.11
CA SER A 113 -8.62 -8.63 0.51
C SER A 113 -8.05 -9.12 -0.81
N LYS A 114 -8.20 -10.41 -1.06
CA LYS A 114 -7.91 -11.05 -2.34
C LYS A 114 -9.11 -10.91 -3.27
N ALA A 115 -8.85 -10.69 -4.55
CA ALA A 115 -9.89 -10.61 -5.56
C ALA A 115 -10.57 -11.96 -5.83
N ASP A 116 -11.88 -11.88 -6.10
CA ASP A 116 -12.71 -12.80 -6.89
C ASP A 116 -11.97 -13.45 -8.06
N VAL A 117 -11.92 -14.79 -8.12
CA VAL A 117 -11.65 -15.47 -9.39
C VAL A 117 -12.83 -15.21 -10.33
N VAL A 118 -12.62 -14.27 -11.25
CA VAL A 118 -13.59 -13.95 -12.30
C VAL A 118 -13.33 -14.78 -13.54
N LYS A 119 -14.38 -15.05 -14.34
CA LYS A 119 -14.22 -15.77 -15.62
C LYS A 119 -13.14 -15.11 -16.48
N LYS A 120 -12.24 -15.89 -17.10
CA LYS A 120 -11.07 -15.41 -17.88
C LYS A 120 -11.34 -14.27 -18.87
N ARG A 121 -12.54 -14.25 -19.47
CA ARG A 121 -13.01 -13.22 -20.43
C ARG A 121 -13.36 -11.87 -19.81
N LYS A 122 -13.54 -11.80 -18.49
CA LYS A 122 -13.89 -10.56 -17.79
C LYS A 122 -12.63 -9.72 -17.61
N LYS A 123 -12.77 -8.42 -17.84
CA LYS A 123 -11.70 -7.42 -17.73
C LYS A 123 -11.87 -6.58 -16.47
N TYR A 124 -12.34 -7.16 -15.37
CA TYR A 124 -12.52 -6.45 -14.11
C TYR A 124 -11.93 -7.25 -12.97
N ARG A 125 -11.49 -6.55 -11.92
CA ARG A 125 -11.15 -7.12 -10.62
C ARG A 125 -12.27 -6.83 -9.65
N ARG A 126 -12.51 -7.75 -8.73
CA ARG A 126 -13.61 -7.65 -7.77
C ARG A 126 -13.16 -8.15 -6.42
N PHE A 127 -13.37 -7.36 -5.39
CA PHE A 127 -13.01 -7.69 -4.01
C PHE A 127 -14.30 -7.75 -3.19
N ILE A 128 -14.52 -8.83 -2.44
CA ILE A 128 -15.69 -8.90 -1.56
C ILE A 128 -15.51 -7.95 -0.39
N GLN A 129 -16.55 -7.17 -0.10
CA GLN A 129 -16.55 -6.21 1.01
C GLN A 129 -17.38 -6.72 2.18
N LYS A 130 -18.55 -7.29 1.89
CA LYS A 130 -19.45 -7.90 2.87
C LYS A 130 -20.42 -8.85 2.18
N GLY A 131 -21.08 -9.70 2.96
CA GLY A 131 -22.16 -10.54 2.48
C GLY A 131 -23.27 -10.64 3.51
N ASN A 132 -24.51 -10.74 3.01
CA ASN A 132 -25.69 -11.00 3.80
C ASN A 132 -26.33 -12.31 3.30
N SER A 133 -26.71 -13.17 4.21
CA SER A 133 -27.53 -14.36 3.95
C SER A 133 -28.96 -13.94 3.59
N MET A 134 -29.74 -14.87 3.05
CA MET A 134 -31.14 -14.62 2.67
C MET A 134 -32.00 -14.16 3.86
N GLY A 135 -31.69 -14.60 5.09
CA GLY A 135 -32.36 -14.18 6.32
C GLY A 135 -31.85 -12.88 6.94
N GLY A 136 -30.99 -12.13 6.23
CA GLY A 136 -30.46 -10.84 6.69
C GLY A 136 -29.19 -10.93 7.55
N GLY A 137 -28.85 -12.11 8.08
CA GLY A 137 -27.63 -12.31 8.87
C GLY A 137 -26.35 -12.13 8.04
N SER A 138 -25.28 -11.66 8.67
CA SER A 138 -23.97 -11.51 8.02
C SER A 138 -23.40 -12.85 7.58
N LYS A 139 -22.76 -12.88 6.41
CA LYS A 139 -21.97 -14.04 5.96
C LYS A 139 -20.54 -13.90 6.41
N ASP A 140 -19.92 -15.04 6.69
CA ASP A 140 -18.48 -15.11 6.80
C ASP A 140 -17.82 -14.90 5.43
N ILE A 141 -16.88 -13.95 5.37
CA ILE A 141 -16.07 -13.64 4.19
C ILE A 141 -14.56 -13.74 4.50
N SER A 142 -14.19 -14.28 5.65
CA SER A 142 -12.82 -14.36 6.16
C SER A 142 -11.85 -14.99 5.16
N GLN A 143 -12.29 -15.98 4.37
CA GLN A 143 -11.49 -16.63 3.33
C GLN A 143 -10.95 -15.66 2.24
N HIS A 144 -11.57 -14.48 2.10
CA HIS A 144 -11.15 -13.45 1.14
C HIS A 144 -10.30 -12.36 1.80
N LEU A 145 -10.26 -12.33 3.12
CA LEU A 145 -9.51 -11.34 3.88
C LEU A 145 -8.11 -11.87 4.17
N ILE A 146 -7.14 -10.96 4.13
CA ILE A 146 -5.77 -11.25 4.52
C ILE A 146 -5.55 -10.60 5.88
N ILE A 147 -5.12 -11.41 6.84
CA ILE A 147 -4.77 -10.96 8.19
C ILE A 147 -3.27 -10.72 8.21
N PRO A 148 -2.80 -9.45 8.12
CA PRO A 148 -1.38 -9.16 8.25
C PRO A 148 -0.94 -9.21 9.71
N GLU A 149 0.36 -9.40 9.91
CA GLU A 149 0.99 -9.04 11.17
C GLU A 149 1.33 -7.54 11.15
N LEU A 150 1.16 -6.88 12.30
CA LEU A 150 1.38 -5.45 12.43
C LEU A 150 2.49 -5.17 13.43
N LYS A 151 3.47 -4.37 13.02
CA LYS A 151 4.57 -3.94 13.89
C LYS A 151 4.64 -2.42 13.94
N LYS A 152 4.50 -1.85 15.14
CA LYS A 152 4.68 -0.42 15.35
C LYS A 152 6.16 -0.04 15.19
N ILE A 153 6.47 0.87 14.28
CA ILE A 153 7.83 1.38 14.03
C ILE A 153 8.04 2.68 14.83
N ASN A 154 7.07 3.58 14.77
CA ASN A 154 7.09 4.87 15.45
C ASN A 154 5.66 5.24 15.90
N LYS A 155 5.47 6.39 16.56
CA LYS A 155 4.21 6.80 17.22
C LYS A 155 2.95 6.48 16.40
N ASN A 156 2.95 6.87 15.13
CA ASN A 156 1.83 6.74 14.20
C ASN A 156 2.15 5.83 13.00
N LEU A 157 3.34 5.23 12.95
CA LEU A 157 3.84 4.51 11.79
C LEU A 157 3.87 3.00 12.05
N TYR A 158 3.20 2.24 11.19
CA TYR A 158 3.06 0.81 11.29
C TYR A 158 3.62 0.10 10.06
N GLU A 159 4.39 -0.95 10.31
CA GLU A 159 4.78 -1.95 9.34
C GLU A 159 3.66 -2.99 9.23
N VAL A 160 3.20 -3.25 8.01
CA VAL A 160 2.21 -4.26 7.68
C VAL A 160 2.95 -5.42 7.00
N MET A 161 3.12 -6.51 7.74
CA MET A 161 3.85 -7.69 7.32
C MET A 161 2.85 -8.71 6.77
N MET A 162 2.94 -8.97 5.47
CA MET A 162 2.03 -9.90 4.79
C MET A 162 2.43 -11.35 5.09
N PRO A 163 1.45 -12.25 5.29
CA PRO A 163 1.73 -13.68 5.28
C PRO A 163 2.15 -14.12 3.87
N SER A 164 2.49 -15.40 3.70
CA SER A 164 2.66 -15.97 2.36
C SER A 164 1.38 -15.81 1.55
N LEU A 165 1.48 -15.17 0.39
CA LEU A 165 0.33 -14.88 -0.48
C LEU A 165 0.38 -15.79 -1.71
N ALA A 166 -0.74 -16.47 -1.98
CA ALA A 166 -0.91 -17.18 -3.24
C ALA A 166 -1.01 -16.18 -4.43
N PRO A 167 -0.66 -16.59 -5.66
CA PRO A 167 -0.82 -15.73 -6.83
C PRO A 167 -2.24 -15.16 -6.97
N GLY A 168 -2.34 -13.90 -7.38
CA GLY A 168 -3.62 -13.21 -7.53
C GLY A 168 -3.56 -11.69 -7.38
N GLU A 169 -4.74 -11.08 -7.35
CA GLU A 169 -4.90 -9.63 -7.17
C GLU A 169 -5.38 -9.33 -5.75
N TYR A 170 -4.85 -8.25 -5.18
CA TYR A 170 -5.08 -7.86 -3.79
C TYR A 170 -5.36 -6.37 -3.72
N ALA A 171 -6.11 -5.97 -2.70
CA ALA A 171 -6.34 -4.56 -2.42
C ALA A 171 -6.46 -4.29 -0.92
N PHE A 172 -5.90 -3.15 -0.50
CA PHE A 172 -6.34 -2.47 0.71
C PHE A 172 -7.72 -1.89 0.42
N GLN A 173 -8.70 -2.32 1.20
CA GLN A 173 -10.06 -1.80 1.14
C GLN A 173 -10.09 -0.32 1.58
N PRO A 174 -11.18 0.41 1.33
CA PRO A 174 -11.27 1.80 1.72
C PRO A 174 -11.08 1.92 3.23
N ILE A 175 -10.18 2.81 3.62
CA ILE A 175 -9.92 3.18 5.00
C ILE A 175 -10.89 4.30 5.35
N TYR A 176 -11.72 4.10 6.38
CA TYR A 176 -12.73 5.07 6.80
C TYR A 176 -12.31 5.77 8.10
N LYS A 177 -12.27 7.10 8.10
CA LYS A 177 -12.22 7.90 9.34
C LYS A 177 -13.02 9.21 9.20
N GLY A 178 -13.92 9.48 10.15
CA GLY A 178 -14.54 10.79 10.39
C GLY A 178 -15.27 11.43 9.19
N THR A 179 -15.39 12.76 9.20
CA THR A 179 -15.98 13.58 8.12
C THR A 179 -15.20 13.51 6.80
N GLU A 180 -14.01 12.91 6.77
CA GLU A 180 -13.26 12.60 5.55
C GLU A 180 -13.76 11.35 4.83
N ALA A 181 -14.66 10.56 5.46
CA ALA A 181 -15.47 9.56 4.77
C ALA A 181 -16.31 10.18 3.62
N ASN A 182 -16.53 11.50 3.64
CA ASN A 182 -17.26 12.24 2.62
C ASN A 182 -16.46 12.47 1.32
N ASN A 183 -15.15 12.21 1.30
CA ASN A 183 -14.32 12.30 0.09
C ASN A 183 -14.09 10.95 -0.62
N ILE A 184 -14.87 9.93 -0.25
CA ILE A 184 -14.75 8.58 -0.79
C ILE A 184 -15.80 8.32 -1.88
N MET A 185 -16.97 8.97 -1.88
CA MET A 185 -17.80 8.99 -3.07
C MET A 185 -17.22 10.04 -4.01
N GLY A 186 -16.52 9.60 -5.07
CA GLY A 186 -16.43 10.46 -6.25
C GLY A 186 -17.83 10.91 -6.67
N THR A 187 -17.95 11.97 -7.47
CA THR A 187 -19.25 12.40 -8.04
C THR A 187 -20.01 11.28 -8.76
N SER A 188 -19.35 10.15 -9.04
CA SER A 188 -19.85 8.90 -9.64
C SER A 188 -20.19 7.74 -8.67
N GLY A 189 -20.04 7.91 -7.34
CA GLY A 189 -20.28 6.84 -6.34
C GLY A 189 -19.18 5.76 -6.24
N GLU A 190 -17.99 6.04 -6.77
CA GLU A 190 -16.82 5.16 -6.70
C GLU A 190 -16.00 5.40 -5.44
N VAL A 191 -15.54 4.32 -4.78
CA VAL A 191 -14.64 4.36 -3.62
C VAL A 191 -13.19 4.12 -4.00
N ARG A 192 -12.25 4.79 -3.37
CA ARG A 192 -10.82 4.65 -3.68
C ARG A 192 -10.20 3.46 -2.92
N ILE A 193 -9.50 2.59 -3.64
CA ILE A 193 -8.74 1.46 -3.09
C ILE A 193 -7.31 1.39 -3.66
N TYR A 194 -6.42 0.70 -2.96
CA TYR A 194 -5.01 0.55 -3.31
C TYR A 194 -4.68 -0.89 -3.65
N CYS A 195 -4.27 -1.15 -4.89
CA CYS A 195 -4.19 -2.49 -5.46
C CYS A 195 -2.75 -2.94 -5.74
N PHE A 196 -2.51 -4.24 -5.62
CA PHE A 196 -1.29 -4.91 -6.05
C PHE A 196 -1.58 -6.34 -6.53
N GLY A 197 -0.67 -6.90 -7.31
CA GLY A 197 -0.70 -8.30 -7.74
C GLY A 197 0.44 -9.11 -7.13
N ILE A 198 0.19 -10.39 -6.91
CA ILE A 198 1.19 -11.40 -6.61
C ILE A 198 1.31 -12.33 -7.81
N ASP A 199 2.50 -12.39 -8.37
CA ASP A 199 2.90 -13.31 -9.42
C ASP A 199 3.47 -14.60 -8.82
N GLU A 200 3.55 -15.65 -9.64
CA GLU A 200 4.18 -16.93 -9.28
C GLU A 200 5.65 -16.75 -8.90
#